data_AF-A0A6V7WPK8-F1
#
_entry.id   AF-A0A6V7WPK8-F1
#
_cell.length_a   1.000
_cell.length_b   1.000
_cell.length_c   1.000
_cell.angle_alpha   90.00
_cell.angle_beta   90.00
_cell.angle_gamma   90.00
#
_symmetry.space_group_name_H-M   'P 1'
#
loop_
_entity.id
_entity.type
_entity.pdbx_description
1 polymer ?
#
loop_
_entity_poly.entity_id
_entity_poly.type
_entity_poly.pdbx_seq_one_letter_code
_entity_poly.pdbx_strand_id
1 'polypeptide(L)' 'MDYPTEQQLPVEVRDIVKKFRVPVDRLKVISDDMVAAMKRGLESGSGRQSSIGMLPSFVPALPDGTDWQLLCY' A
#
# COMPACT_ATOMS: atom_id res chain seq x y z
N MET A 1 -17.75 -4.47 -21.46
CA MET A 1 -17.83 -3.04 -21.15
C MET A 1 -17.00 -2.31 -22.19
N ASP A 2 -17.66 -1.50 -23.02
CA ASP A 2 -17.00 -0.69 -24.05
C ASP A 2 -16.59 0.64 -23.42
N TYR A 3 -15.41 0.69 -22.79
CA TYR A 3 -14.89 1.93 -22.25
C TYR A 3 -14.16 2.70 -23.35
N PRO A 4 -14.44 4.00 -23.53
CA PRO A 4 -13.74 4.79 -24.53
C PRO A 4 -12.25 4.85 -24.21
N THR A 5 -11.42 4.68 -25.24
CA THR A 5 -9.97 4.88 -25.15
C THR A 5 -9.65 6.35 -24.86
N GLU A 6 -8.52 6.63 -24.19
CA GLU A 6 -8.17 7.99 -23.77
C GLU A 6 -8.09 9.00 -24.93
N GLN A 7 -7.86 8.54 -26.17
CA GLN A 7 -7.89 9.41 -27.35
C GLN A 7 -9.30 9.93 -27.67
N GLN A 8 -10.34 9.22 -27.25
CA GLN A 8 -11.75 9.54 -27.49
C GLN A 8 -12.34 10.46 -26.39
N LEU A 9 -11.55 10.79 -25.36
CA LEU A 9 -11.98 11.69 -24.28
C LEU A 9 -11.93 13.16 -24.72
N PRO A 10 -12.85 14.01 -24.21
CA PRO A 10 -12.74 15.45 -24.33
C PRO A 10 -11.37 15.95 -23.83
N VAL A 11 -10.83 16.97 -24.49
CA VAL A 11 -9.46 17.48 -24.21
C VAL A 11 -9.29 17.84 -22.74
N GLU A 12 -10.30 18.48 -22.15
CA GLU A 12 -10.33 18.86 -20.74
C GLU A 12 -10.15 17.64 -19.80
N VAL A 13 -10.90 16.57 -20.06
CA VAL A 13 -10.83 15.33 -19.28
C VAL A 13 -9.47 14.67 -19.46
N ARG A 14 -8.96 14.62 -20.69
CA ARG A 14 -7.64 14.04 -20.98
C ARG A 14 -6.52 14.78 -20.26
N ASP A 15 -6.60 16.11 -20.18
CA ASP A 15 -5.60 16.92 -19.49
C ASP A 15 -5.67 16.80 -17.97
N ILE A 16 -6.86 16.52 -17.42
CA ILE A 16 -7.01 16.14 -16.02
C ILE A 16 -6.39 14.75 -15.78
N VAL A 17 -6.74 13.74 -16.58
CA VAL A 17 -6.23 12.36 -16.44
C VAL A 17 -4.71 12.29 -16.54
N LYS A 18 -4.10 13.06 -17.45
CA LYS A 18 -2.63 13.15 -17.57
C LYS A 18 -1.94 13.52 -16.26
N LYS A 19 -2.56 14.34 -15.40
CA LYS A 19 -1.98 14.75 -14.10
C LYS A 19 -1.88 13.58 -13.10
N PHE A 20 -2.69 12.54 -13.29
CA PHE A 20 -2.69 11.34 -12.44
C PHE A 20 -1.84 10.20 -13.02
N ARG A 21 -1.25 10.38 -14.21
CA ARG A 21 -0.33 9.39 -14.77
C ARG A 21 0.99 9.43 -14.02
N VAL A 22 1.32 8.32 -13.38
CA VAL A 22 2.60 8.14 -12.70
C VAL A 22 3.50 7.28 -13.60
N PRO A 23 4.69 7.77 -14.01
CA PRO A 23 5.61 6.96 -14.80
C PRO A 23 6.20 5.83 -13.96
N VAL A 24 6.55 4.71 -14.61
CA VAL A 24 7.04 3.50 -13.92
C VAL A 24 8.26 3.78 -13.05
N ASP A 25 9.18 4.62 -13.49
CA ASP A 25 10.37 4.96 -12.70
C ASP A 25 10.02 5.75 -11.43
N ARG A 26 8.96 6.56 -11.47
CA ARG A 26 8.45 7.23 -10.26
C ARG A 26 7.78 6.23 -9.31
N LEU A 27 7.12 5.18 -9.83
CA LEU A 27 6.58 4.11 -8.99
C LEU A 27 7.69 3.35 -8.26
N LYS A 28 8.84 3.10 -8.90
CA LYS A 28 9.99 2.48 -8.24
C LYS A 28 10.50 3.33 -7.07
N VAL A 29 10.67 4.63 -7.29
CA VAL A 29 11.07 5.57 -6.22
C VAL A 29 10.06 5.56 -5.06
N ILE A 30 8.76 5.62 -5.36
CA ILE A 30 7.71 5.57 -4.33
C ILE A 30 7.76 4.23 -3.55
N SER A 31 7.96 3.11 -4.24
CA SER A 31 8.10 1.80 -3.62
C SER A 31 9.29 1.75 -2.66
N ASP A 32 10.46 2.26 -3.10
CA ASP A 32 11.67 2.28 -2.29
C ASP A 32 11.50 3.19 -1.05
N ASP A 33 10.86 4.35 -1.23
CA ASP A 33 10.53 5.28 -0.15
C ASP A 33 9.58 4.65 0.89
N MET A 34 8.56 3.91 0.43
CA MET A 34 7.63 3.19 1.30
C MET A 34 8.37 2.12 2.12
N VAL A 35 9.24 1.33 1.49
CA VAL A 35 10.05 0.32 2.19
C VAL A 35 10.97 0.97 3.22
N ALA A 36 11.61 2.09 2.88
CA ALA A 36 12.45 2.82 3.81
C ALA A 36 11.67 3.38 5.00
N ALA A 37 10.46 3.90 4.78
CA ALA A 37 9.58 4.39 5.84
C ALA A 37 9.08 3.27 6.75
N MET A 38 8.73 2.10 6.20
CA MET A 38 8.37 0.91 6.98
C MET A 38 9.53 0.42 7.85
N LYS A 39 10.74 0.32 7.29
CA LYS A 39 11.95 -0.06 8.07
C LYS A 39 12.17 0.89 9.24
N ARG A 40 12.12 2.21 9.00
CA ARG A 40 12.21 3.22 10.06
C ARG A 40 11.10 3.09 11.10
N GLY A 41 9.89 2.72 10.69
CA GLY A 41 8.76 2.49 11.59
C GLY A 41 8.92 1.26 12.49
N LEU A 42 9.72 0.27 12.09
CA LEU A 42 10.06 -0.93 12.89
C LEU A 42 11.26 -0.71 13.82
N GLU A 43 12.08 0.31 13.59
CA GLU A 43 13.23 0.61 14.45
C GLU A 43 12.75 1.02 15.86
N SER A 44 13.14 0.25 16.87
CA SER A 44 12.74 0.45 18.26
C SER A 44 13.37 1.72 18.87
N GLY A 45 12.56 2.70 19.23
CA GLY A 45 12.96 3.86 20.03
C GLY A 45 12.00 5.05 19.86
N SER A 46 11.58 5.65 20.99
CA SER A 46 10.61 6.77 21.09
C SER A 46 11.01 8.10 20.39
N GLY A 47 11.87 8.09 19.38
CA GLY A 47 12.42 9.31 18.78
C GLY A 47 12.61 9.32 17.26
N ARG A 48 12.38 8.21 16.55
CA ARG A 48 12.44 8.24 15.08
C ARG A 48 11.02 8.35 14.54
N GLN A 49 10.62 9.58 14.25
CA GLN A 49 9.35 9.89 13.60
C GLN A 49 9.38 9.34 12.16
N SER A 50 8.90 8.11 11.96
CA SER A 50 8.48 7.66 10.63
C SER A 50 7.08 8.17 10.35
N SER A 51 6.79 8.49 9.09
CA SER A 51 5.42 8.76 8.64
C SER A 51 4.53 7.51 8.67
N ILE A 52 5.13 6.31 8.75
CA ILE A 52 4.42 5.02 8.84
C ILE A 52 4.68 4.42 10.22
N GLY A 53 3.64 4.35 11.05
CA GLY A 53 3.68 3.66 12.33
C GLY A 53 3.48 2.15 12.16
N MET A 54 4.51 1.35 12.47
CA MET A 54 4.47 -0.11 12.33
C MET A 54 3.99 -0.77 13.63
N LEU A 55 2.71 -0.61 13.93
CA LEU A 55 2.13 -1.07 15.18
C LEU A 55 1.99 -2.60 15.25
N PRO A 56 2.18 -3.22 16.42
CA PRO A 56 1.96 -4.64 16.60
C PRO A 56 0.46 -4.98 16.46
N SER A 57 0.14 -6.03 15.72
CA SER A 57 -1.23 -6.57 15.62
C SER A 57 -1.61 -7.45 16.81
N PHE A 58 -0.63 -7.86 17.62
CA PHE A 58 -0.76 -8.87 18.69
C PHE A 58 -1.32 -10.23 18.22
N VAL A 59 -1.24 -10.52 16.92
CA VAL A 59 -1.53 -11.85 16.35
C VAL A 59 -0.21 -12.64 16.30
N PRO A 60 -0.03 -13.66 17.15
CA PRO A 60 1.27 -14.32 17.32
C PRO A 60 1.62 -15.30 16.21
N ALA A 61 0.63 -15.85 15.50
CA ALA A 61 0.81 -16.83 14.43
C ALA A 61 -0.32 -16.73 13.39
N LEU A 62 -0.04 -17.22 12.18
CA LEU A 62 -1.07 -17.48 11.19
C LEU A 62 -1.86 -18.74 11.59
N PRO A 63 -3.16 -18.83 11.26
CA PRO A 63 -3.94 -20.02 11.53
C PRO A 63 -3.34 -21.21 10.79
N ASP A 64 -3.00 -22.27 11.52
CA ASP A 64 -2.42 -23.51 10.98
C ASP A 64 -3.47 -24.58 10.67
N GLY A 65 -4.74 -24.27 10.95
CA GLY A 65 -5.87 -25.16 10.74
C GLY A 65 -6.01 -26.26 11.78
N THR A 66 -5.30 -26.21 12.91
CA THR A 66 -5.51 -27.13 14.04
C THR A 66 -6.52 -26.59 15.06
N ASP A 67 -6.79 -25.29 15.02
CA ASP A 67 -7.68 -24.57 15.95
C ASP A 67 -9.17 -24.90 15.80
N TRP A 68 -9.59 -25.75 14.85
CA TRP A 68 -11.00 -26.08 14.60
C TRP A 68 -11.67 -26.93 15.70
N GLN A 69 -10.95 -27.32 16.76
CA GLN A 69 -11.48 -28.17 17.83
C GLN A 69 -11.97 -27.41 19.08
N LEU A 70 -11.79 -26.09 19.17
CA LEU A 70 -12.18 -25.32 20.37
C LEU A 70 -13.50 -24.54 20.24
N LEU A 71 -14.22 -24.63 19.12
CA LEU A 71 -15.49 -23.92 18.87
C LEU A 71 -16.71 -24.84 18.71
N CYS A 72 -16.58 -26.14 19.02
CA CYS A 72 -17.67 -27.12 18.89
C CYS A 72 -18.10 -27.77 20.23
N TYR A 73 -18.05 -27.02 21.34
CA TYR A 73 -18.64 -27.44 22.62
C TYR A 73 -19.68 -26.44 23.12
#